data_AF-A0A7X6P1A7-F1
#
_entry.id   AF-A0A7X6P1A7-F1
#
_cell.length_a   1.000
_cell.length_b   1.000
_cell.length_c   1.000
_cell.angle_alpha   90.00
_cell.angle_beta   90.00
_cell.angle_gamma   90.00
#
_symmetry.space_group_name_H-M   'P 1'
#
loop_
_entity.id
_entity.type
_entity.pdbx_description
1 polymer ?
#
loop_
_entity_poly.entity_id
_entity_poly.type
_entity_poly.pdbx_seq_one_letter_code
_entity_poly.pdbx_strand_id
1 'polypeptide(L)'
;SDADFADQVFYNRTLAVPVARNLGDPAVVRGANTFVEVGCSSCHTPTQRSGDDEVAGLSSVTFHPFTDLLLHDMGPALADRRPEFEATGSEWRTPPLWTIGRRAEVTTYNNYLHDGRARTLEEAIVWHGGEATAARDRFMGLAKSRRADLLAFLAAL
;
A
#
# COMPACT_ATOMS: atom_id res chain seq x y z
N SER A 1 -12.60 -29.74 -1.46
CA SER A 1 -13.54 -30.13 -0.38
C SER A 1 -13.52 -29.05 0.69
N ASP A 2 -14.39 -29.12 1.71
CA ASP A 2 -14.35 -28.15 2.83
C ASP A 2 -13.02 -28.22 3.59
N ALA A 3 -12.42 -29.41 3.68
CA ALA A 3 -11.11 -29.60 4.28
C ALA A 3 -10.00 -28.89 3.49
N ASP A 4 -9.96 -29.07 2.16
CA ASP A 4 -8.95 -28.39 1.32
C ASP A 4 -9.08 -26.86 1.40
N PHE A 5 -10.32 -26.36 1.50
CA PHE A 5 -10.58 -24.93 1.66
C PHE A 5 -10.07 -24.43 3.02
N ALA A 6 -10.34 -25.15 4.10
CA ALA A 6 -9.85 -24.80 5.43
C ALA A 6 -8.31 -24.76 5.48
N ASP A 7 -7.64 -25.74 4.86
CA ASP A 7 -6.18 -25.78 4.77
C ASP A 7 -5.63 -24.58 3.99
N GLN A 8 -6.28 -24.22 2.87
CA GLN A 8 -5.88 -23.05 2.07
C GLN A 8 -6.08 -21.74 2.84
N VAL A 9 -7.16 -21.62 3.62
CA VAL A 9 -7.42 -20.44 4.47
C VAL A 9 -6.37 -20.33 5.56
N PHE A 10 -6.07 -21.44 6.25
CA PHE A 10 -5.04 -21.49 7.28
C PHE A 10 -3.67 -21.11 6.73
N TYR A 11 -3.29 -21.69 5.59
CA TYR A 11 -2.05 -21.35 4.90
C TYR A 11 -1.98 -19.85 4.60
N ASN A 12 -2.97 -19.27 3.91
CA ASN A 12 -2.96 -17.86 3.54
C ASN A 12 -2.90 -16.91 4.74
N ARG A 13 -3.62 -17.21 5.83
CA ARG A 13 -3.62 -16.38 7.05
C ARG A 13 -2.30 -16.40 7.80
N THR A 14 -1.54 -17.49 7.68
CA THR A 14 -0.29 -17.70 8.42
C THR A 14 0.97 -17.41 7.59
N LEU A 15 0.80 -16.98 6.34
CA LEU A 15 1.91 -16.55 5.50
C LEU A 15 2.56 -15.28 6.06
N ALA A 16 3.84 -15.39 6.41
CA ALA A 16 4.62 -14.25 6.85
C ALA A 16 4.93 -13.29 5.67
N VAL A 17 5.02 -12.01 6.00
CA VAL A 17 5.42 -10.98 5.04
C VAL A 17 6.94 -10.94 4.91
N PRO A 18 7.49 -10.68 3.70
CA PRO A 18 8.91 -10.42 3.53
C PRO A 18 9.38 -9.26 4.42
N VAL A 19 10.58 -9.40 5.00
CA VAL A 19 11.17 -8.38 5.87
C VAL A 19 11.61 -7.17 5.03
N ALA A 20 11.16 -5.98 5.42
CA ALA A 20 11.63 -4.70 4.87
C ALA A 20 13.14 -4.53 5.12
N ARG A 21 13.86 -3.91 4.18
CA ARG A 21 15.33 -3.81 4.22
C ARG A 21 15.79 -2.37 4.13
N ASN A 22 17.03 -2.11 4.56
CA ASN A 22 17.66 -0.78 4.48
C ASN A 22 16.90 0.33 5.23
N LEU A 23 16.10 -0.03 6.25
CA LEU A 23 15.32 0.94 7.03
C LEU A 23 16.19 1.97 7.80
N GLY A 24 17.48 1.67 7.98
CA GLY A 24 18.45 2.60 8.57
C GLY A 24 19.13 3.55 7.58
N ASP A 25 18.90 3.41 6.27
CA ASP A 25 19.46 4.33 5.28
C ASP A 25 18.90 5.76 5.52
N PRO A 26 19.76 6.79 5.64
CA PRO A 26 19.30 8.16 5.83
C PRO A 26 18.27 8.64 4.78
N ALA A 27 18.36 8.19 3.53
CA ALA A 27 17.40 8.51 2.48
C ALA A 27 16.04 7.86 2.74
N VAL A 28 16.02 6.60 3.18
CA VAL A 28 14.79 5.88 3.55
C VAL A 28 14.12 6.53 4.76
N VAL A 29 14.89 6.94 5.77
CA VAL A 29 14.35 7.66 6.95
C VAL A 29 13.75 9.01 6.56
N ARG A 30 14.44 9.82 5.73
CA ARG A 30 13.89 11.08 5.22
C ARG A 30 12.66 10.86 4.34
N GLY A 31 12.64 9.77 3.59
CA GLY A 31 11.52 9.34 2.77
C GLY A 31 10.28 9.01 3.58
N ALA A 32 10.43 8.25 4.67
CA ALA A 32 9.35 7.95 5.61
C ALA A 32 8.76 9.22 6.23
N ASN A 33 9.60 10.18 6.62
CA ASN A 33 9.13 11.47 7.12
C ASN A 33 8.38 12.26 6.04
N THR A 34 8.92 12.28 4.81
CA THR A 34 8.27 12.96 3.67
C THR A 34 6.93 12.32 3.32
N PHE A 35 6.81 10.99 3.43
CA PHE A 35 5.57 10.25 3.21
C PHE A 35 4.44 10.71 4.15
N VAL A 36 4.76 10.92 5.43
CA VAL A 36 3.81 11.48 6.40
C VAL A 36 3.52 12.95 6.10
N GLU A 37 4.56 13.75 5.82
CA GLU A 37 4.41 15.19 5.56
C GLU A 37 3.52 15.51 4.36
N VAL A 38 3.67 14.77 3.25
CA VAL A 38 2.79 14.97 2.09
C VAL A 38 1.40 14.39 2.29
N GLY A 39 1.16 13.64 3.36
CA GLY A 39 -0.14 13.10 3.74
C GLY A 39 -0.47 11.73 3.14
N CYS A 40 0.52 10.97 2.61
CA CYS A 40 0.28 9.62 2.12
C CYS A 40 -0.24 8.69 3.23
N SER A 41 0.19 8.93 4.48
CA SER A 41 -0.21 8.14 5.65
C SER A 41 -1.66 8.34 6.10
N SER A 42 -2.44 9.19 5.41
CA SER A 42 -3.87 9.37 5.69
C SER A 42 -4.68 8.11 5.37
N CYS A 43 -4.37 7.43 4.25
CA CYS A 43 -4.94 6.12 3.90
C CYS A 43 -3.93 4.98 4.11
N HIS A 44 -2.65 5.23 3.80
CA HIS A 44 -1.58 4.26 3.99
C HIS A 44 -1.03 4.29 5.43
N THR A 45 -1.90 4.03 6.40
CA THR A 45 -1.57 4.14 7.83
C THR A 45 -0.49 3.15 8.24
N PRO A 46 0.64 3.60 8.84
CA PRO A 46 1.81 2.74 9.03
C PRO A 46 1.58 1.50 9.87
N THR A 47 0.75 1.58 10.91
CA THR A 47 0.65 0.55 11.95
C THR A 47 -0.79 0.07 12.09
N GLN A 48 -0.94 -1.24 12.21
CA GLN A 48 -2.20 -1.91 12.53
C GLN A 48 -1.96 -2.89 13.69
N ARG A 49 -3.06 -3.29 14.35
CA ARG A 49 -3.04 -4.33 15.38
C ARG A 49 -4.15 -5.33 15.13
N SER A 50 -3.83 -6.61 15.12
CA SER A 50 -4.84 -7.66 15.00
C SER A 50 -5.66 -7.80 16.27
N GLY A 51 -6.88 -8.34 16.12
CA GLY A 51 -7.71 -8.76 17.25
C GLY A 51 -7.26 -10.08 17.84
N ASP A 52 -8.11 -10.67 18.67
CA ASP A 52 -7.87 -12.00 19.23
C ASP A 52 -8.02 -13.08 18.15
N ASP A 53 -7.10 -14.06 18.19
CA ASP A 53 -7.06 -15.18 17.26
C ASP A 53 -6.63 -16.46 18.00
N GLU A 54 -7.06 -17.63 17.51
CA GLU A 54 -6.65 -18.94 18.01
C GLU A 54 -5.19 -19.24 17.66
N VAL A 55 -4.71 -18.70 16.53
CA VAL A 55 -3.31 -18.79 16.14
C VAL A 55 -2.52 -17.75 16.93
N ALA A 56 -1.70 -18.21 17.88
CA ALA A 56 -0.93 -17.34 18.76
C ALA A 56 -0.07 -16.29 18.01
N GLY A 57 0.44 -16.62 16.83
CA GLY A 57 1.22 -15.71 15.98
C GLY A 57 0.39 -14.63 15.26
N LEU A 58 -0.94 -14.70 15.31
CA LEU A 58 -1.87 -13.73 14.72
C LEU A 58 -2.66 -12.97 15.79
N SER A 59 -2.69 -13.44 17.03
CA SER A 59 -3.49 -12.85 18.10
C SER A 59 -2.83 -11.62 18.70
N SER A 60 -3.52 -10.49 18.70
CA SER A 60 -3.09 -9.27 19.40
C SER A 60 -1.72 -8.71 18.95
N VAL A 61 -1.35 -8.94 17.70
CA VAL A 61 -0.04 -8.60 17.10
C VAL A 61 -0.08 -7.20 16.48
N THR A 62 0.93 -6.39 16.80
CA THR A 62 1.16 -5.10 16.13
C THR A 62 2.08 -5.30 14.93
N PHE A 63 1.69 -4.76 13.78
CA PHE A 63 2.41 -4.90 12.52
C PHE A 63 2.31 -3.63 11.68
N HIS A 64 3.10 -3.52 10.61
CA HIS A 64 3.28 -2.26 9.87
C HIS A 64 2.91 -2.32 8.38
N PRO A 65 1.62 -2.46 8.02
CA PRO A 65 1.21 -2.78 6.65
C PRO A 65 1.05 -1.56 5.75
N PHE A 66 1.09 -0.34 6.30
CA PHE A 66 0.87 0.90 5.56
C PHE A 66 -0.47 0.91 4.80
N THR A 67 -1.53 0.61 5.52
CA THR A 67 -2.92 0.60 5.02
C THR A 67 -3.88 0.66 6.20
N ASP A 68 -5.01 1.33 6.00
CA ASP A 68 -6.18 1.30 6.88
C ASP A 68 -7.20 0.23 6.50
N LEU A 69 -7.06 -0.36 5.30
CA LEU A 69 -7.98 -1.35 4.71
C LEU A 69 -9.38 -0.79 4.43
N LEU A 70 -9.54 0.54 4.40
CA LEU A 70 -10.79 1.21 4.08
C LEU A 70 -10.90 1.47 2.58
N LEU A 71 -12.13 1.76 2.14
CA LEU A 71 -12.43 2.22 0.79
C LEU A 71 -12.22 3.74 0.71
N HIS A 72 -11.56 4.19 -0.35
CA HIS A 72 -11.34 5.61 -0.64
C HIS A 72 -11.63 5.93 -2.09
N ASP A 73 -12.23 7.10 -2.32
CA ASP A 73 -12.44 7.62 -3.67
C ASP A 73 -11.10 8.01 -4.31
N MET A 74 -10.70 7.27 -5.35
CA MET A 74 -9.50 7.51 -6.17
C MET A 74 -9.79 8.41 -7.38
N GLY A 75 -11.03 8.89 -7.52
CA GLY A 75 -11.48 9.79 -8.55
C GLY A 75 -11.82 9.13 -9.90
N PRO A 76 -12.45 9.89 -10.81
CA PRO A 76 -13.04 9.34 -12.04
C PRO A 76 -12.02 8.76 -13.03
N ALA A 77 -10.76 9.21 -12.98
CA ALA A 77 -9.70 8.68 -13.84
C ALA A 77 -9.29 7.24 -13.51
N LEU A 78 -9.57 6.81 -12.27
CA LEU A 78 -9.33 5.47 -11.76
C LEU A 78 -10.65 4.74 -11.46
N ALA A 79 -11.76 5.20 -12.03
CA ALA A 79 -13.03 4.53 -11.86
C ALA A 79 -13.22 3.39 -12.87
N ASP A 80 -13.69 2.23 -12.40
CA ASP A 80 -14.09 1.11 -13.27
C ASP A 80 -15.56 1.21 -13.73
N ARG A 81 -16.30 2.16 -13.14
CA ARG A 81 -17.74 2.45 -13.37
C ARG A 81 -18.67 1.29 -13.01
N ARG A 82 -18.24 0.40 -12.11
CA ARG A 82 -19.03 -0.72 -11.62
C ARG A 82 -19.23 -0.59 -10.11
N PRO A 83 -20.35 -0.01 -9.67
CA PRO A 83 -20.66 0.02 -8.25
C PRO A 83 -20.94 -1.40 -7.72
N GLU A 84 -20.55 -1.65 -6.48
CA GLU A 84 -20.80 -2.89 -5.75
C GLU A 84 -21.39 -2.56 -4.38
N PHE A 85 -22.67 -2.89 -4.17
CA PHE A 85 -23.46 -2.46 -3.01
C PHE A 85 -23.38 -0.94 -2.78
N GLU A 86 -22.79 -0.50 -1.67
CA GLU A 86 -22.62 0.90 -1.30
C GLU A 86 -21.34 1.52 -1.88
N ALA A 87 -20.38 0.70 -2.34
CA ALA A 87 -19.16 1.16 -2.96
C ALA A 87 -19.44 1.64 -4.40
N THR A 88 -19.01 2.85 -4.68
CA THR A 88 -19.01 3.44 -6.02
C THR A 88 -17.89 2.85 -6.87
N GLY A 89 -18.00 3.01 -8.20
CA GLY A 89 -16.96 2.54 -9.12
C GLY A 89 -15.64 3.31 -9.05
N SER A 90 -15.49 4.33 -8.18
CA SER A 90 -14.23 5.05 -7.96
C SER A 90 -13.61 4.78 -6.59
N GLU A 91 -14.29 4.02 -5.73
CA GLU A 91 -13.80 3.65 -4.42
C GLU A 91 -12.96 2.37 -4.49
N TRP A 92 -11.76 2.44 -3.93
CA TRP A 92 -10.85 1.30 -3.88
C TRP A 92 -10.36 1.10 -2.46
N ARG A 93 -10.23 -0.17 -2.07
CA ARG A 93 -9.59 -0.52 -0.80
C ARG A 93 -8.12 -0.15 -0.87
N THR A 94 -7.60 0.57 0.13
CA THR A 94 -6.16 0.81 0.26
C THR A 94 -5.42 -0.53 0.36
N PRO A 95 -4.53 -0.90 -0.59
CA PRO A 95 -3.73 -2.11 -0.45
C PRO A 95 -2.56 -1.87 0.51
N PRO A 96 -2.15 -2.89 1.31
CA PRO A 96 -0.92 -2.79 2.10
C PRO A 96 0.29 -2.54 1.20
N LEU A 97 1.22 -1.69 1.64
CA LEU A 97 2.45 -1.38 0.90
C LEU A 97 3.60 -2.35 1.19
N TRP A 98 3.37 -3.39 1.99
CA TRP A 98 4.33 -4.47 2.13
C TRP A 98 4.76 -5.02 0.77
N THR A 99 6.06 -5.19 0.58
CA THR A 99 6.65 -5.78 -0.63
C THR A 99 6.42 -4.93 -1.90
N ILE A 100 5.93 -3.68 -1.77
CA ILE A 100 5.66 -2.83 -2.94
C ILE A 100 6.93 -2.54 -3.74
N GLY A 101 8.08 -2.41 -3.07
CA GLY A 101 9.39 -2.24 -3.68
C GLY A 101 9.99 -3.51 -4.28
N ARG A 102 9.39 -4.68 -4.02
CA ARG A 102 9.92 -6.01 -4.38
C ARG A 102 9.08 -6.77 -5.40
N ARG A 103 8.10 -6.13 -6.03
CA ARG A 103 7.24 -6.85 -6.99
C ARG A 103 8.01 -7.55 -8.10
N ALA A 104 9.13 -6.99 -8.55
CA ALA A 104 9.97 -7.60 -9.57
C ALA A 104 10.60 -8.94 -9.15
N GLU A 105 10.69 -9.21 -7.85
CA GLU A 105 11.22 -10.46 -7.30
C GLU A 105 10.15 -11.56 -7.23
N VAL A 106 8.87 -11.19 -7.19
CA VAL A 106 7.75 -12.12 -6.93
C VAL A 106 6.76 -12.25 -8.10
N THR A 107 6.86 -11.39 -9.11
CA THR A 107 6.00 -11.43 -10.31
C THR A 107 6.73 -10.96 -11.57
N THR A 108 6.31 -11.45 -12.72
CA THR A 108 6.77 -10.98 -14.04
C THR A 108 6.11 -9.65 -14.44
N TYR A 109 5.03 -9.23 -13.77
CA TYR A 109 4.30 -7.99 -14.03
C TYR A 109 4.54 -6.97 -12.92
N ASN A 110 5.21 -5.87 -13.23
CA ASN A 110 5.62 -4.85 -12.26
C ASN A 110 4.75 -3.58 -12.27
N ASN A 111 3.51 -3.70 -12.73
CA ASN A 111 2.62 -2.56 -12.93
C ASN A 111 1.66 -2.32 -11.76
N TYR A 112 1.55 -1.07 -11.31
CA TYR A 112 0.83 -0.63 -10.11
C TYR A 112 -0.60 -0.18 -10.43
N LEU A 113 -1.38 0.03 -9.37
CA LEU A 113 -2.82 0.33 -9.42
C LEU A 113 -3.64 -0.89 -9.86
N HIS A 114 -4.95 -0.83 -9.64
CA HIS A 114 -5.85 -1.97 -9.85
C HIS A 114 -5.91 -2.41 -11.32
N ASP A 115 -5.68 -1.50 -12.27
CA ASP A 115 -5.70 -1.77 -13.71
C ASP A 115 -4.30 -1.94 -14.33
N GLY A 116 -3.25 -1.88 -13.51
CA GLY A 116 -1.88 -2.05 -13.97
C GLY A 116 -1.40 -0.95 -14.95
N ARG A 117 -1.98 0.26 -14.93
CA ARG A 117 -1.53 1.33 -15.86
C ARG A 117 -0.16 1.91 -15.53
N ALA A 118 0.21 1.94 -14.25
CA ALA A 118 1.42 2.60 -13.78
C ALA A 118 2.60 1.63 -13.82
N ARG A 119 3.73 2.01 -14.42
CA ARG A 119 4.93 1.17 -14.56
C ARG A 119 5.96 1.46 -13.47
N THR A 120 5.81 2.57 -12.76
CA THR A 120 6.70 2.98 -11.67
C THR A 120 5.89 3.44 -10.47
N LEU A 121 6.53 3.47 -9.29
CA LEU A 121 5.95 4.06 -8.08
C LEU A 121 5.61 5.54 -8.28
N GLU A 122 6.46 6.28 -8.99
CA GLU A 122 6.20 7.70 -9.29
C GLU A 122 4.97 7.87 -10.20
N GLU A 123 4.85 7.05 -11.25
CA GLU A 123 3.64 7.05 -12.09
C GLU A 123 2.39 6.71 -11.25
N ALA A 124 2.49 5.72 -10.35
CA ALA A 124 1.39 5.34 -9.47
C ALA A 124 0.94 6.51 -8.58
N ILE A 125 1.89 7.21 -7.95
CA ILE A 125 1.60 8.38 -7.12
C ILE A 125 0.89 9.47 -7.93
N VAL A 126 1.39 9.77 -9.14
CA VAL A 126 0.81 10.84 -10.00
C VAL A 126 -0.61 10.49 -10.49
N TRP A 127 -0.98 9.22 -10.56
CA TRP A 127 -2.33 8.80 -10.90
C TRP A 127 -3.35 8.92 -9.75
N HIS A 128 -2.92 9.10 -8.50
CA HIS A 128 -3.85 9.23 -7.37
C HIS A 128 -4.72 10.48 -7.52
N GLY A 129 -6.03 10.28 -7.55
CA GLY A 129 -7.04 11.34 -7.63
C GLY A 129 -7.97 11.32 -6.41
N GLY A 130 -9.17 11.89 -6.56
CA GLY A 130 -10.19 11.91 -5.50
C GLY A 130 -9.64 12.47 -4.20
N GLU A 131 -9.80 11.72 -3.11
CA GLU A 131 -9.31 12.09 -1.77
C GLU A 131 -7.79 12.30 -1.71
N ALA A 132 -7.03 11.55 -2.50
CA ALA A 132 -5.58 11.60 -2.52
C ALA A 132 -5.00 12.76 -3.36
N THR A 133 -5.84 13.55 -4.04
CA THR A 133 -5.43 14.67 -4.91
C THR A 133 -4.47 15.63 -4.21
N ALA A 134 -4.76 16.04 -2.97
CA ALA A 134 -3.93 16.98 -2.24
C ALA A 134 -2.54 16.39 -1.90
N ALA A 135 -2.48 15.09 -1.59
CA ALA A 135 -1.21 14.42 -1.31
C ALA A 135 -0.36 14.24 -2.57
N ARG A 136 -0.99 13.86 -3.69
CA ARG A 136 -0.35 13.84 -5.02
C ARG A 136 0.24 15.20 -5.37
N ASP A 137 -0.54 16.27 -5.24
CA ASP A 137 -0.10 17.60 -5.65
C ASP A 137 1.06 18.09 -4.78
N ARG A 138 1.05 17.82 -3.47
CA ARG A 138 2.20 18.06 -2.58
C ARG A 138 3.42 17.26 -3.01
N PHE A 139 3.28 15.98 -3.36
CA PHE A 139 4.38 15.17 -3.89
C PHE A 139 4.96 15.78 -5.17
N MET A 140 4.13 16.22 -6.11
CA MET A 140 4.59 16.85 -7.35
C MET A 140 5.32 18.18 -7.10
N GLY A 141 4.93 18.91 -6.06
CA GLY A 141 5.59 20.15 -5.63
C GLY A 141 6.93 19.95 -4.91
N LEU A 142 7.29 18.72 -4.54
CA LEU A 142 8.55 18.45 -3.85
C LEU A 142 9.77 18.67 -4.75
N ALA A 143 10.84 19.16 -4.14
CA ALA A 143 12.18 19.12 -4.72
C ALA A 143 12.56 17.69 -5.14
N LYS A 144 13.32 17.56 -6.23
CA LYS A 144 13.69 16.26 -6.82
C LYS A 144 14.35 15.32 -5.81
N SER A 145 15.20 15.83 -4.91
CA SER A 145 15.84 15.04 -3.86
C SER A 145 14.83 14.45 -2.87
N ARG A 146 13.82 15.23 -2.47
CA ARG A 146 12.77 14.77 -1.55
C ARG A 146 11.86 13.73 -2.18
N ARG A 147 11.55 13.86 -3.48
CA ARG A 147 10.85 12.81 -4.23
C ARG A 147 11.67 11.52 -4.27
N ALA A 148 12.97 11.63 -4.54
CA ALA A 148 13.87 10.47 -4.55
C ALA A 148 13.93 9.79 -3.17
N ASP A 149 14.02 10.54 -2.08
CA ASP A 149 13.99 9.99 -0.72
C ASP A 149 12.66 9.24 -0.44
N LEU A 150 11.50 9.81 -0.81
CA LEU A 150 10.19 9.14 -0.66
C LEU A 150 10.13 7.85 -1.49
N LEU A 151 10.59 7.88 -2.75
CA LEU A 151 10.62 6.69 -3.60
C LEU A 151 11.59 5.64 -3.06
N ALA A 152 12.71 6.03 -2.45
CA ALA A 152 13.63 5.11 -1.78
C ALA A 152 12.97 4.44 -0.56
N PHE A 153 12.17 5.18 0.20
CA PHE A 153 11.36 4.62 1.28
C PHE A 153 10.36 3.59 0.75
N LEU A 154 9.57 3.93 -0.28
CA LEU A 154 8.63 2.98 -0.88
C LEU A 154 9.34 1.74 -1.48
N ALA A 155 10.53 1.91 -2.04
CA ALA A 155 11.33 0.78 -2.54
C ALA A 155 11.90 -0.12 -1.43
N ALA A 156 11.99 0.39 -0.19
CA ALA A 156 12.45 -0.35 0.98
C ALA A 156 11.34 -1.18 1.65
N LEU A 157 10.07 -0.89 1.35
CA LEU A 157 8.87 -1.61 1.79
C LEU A 157 8.61 -2.87 0.94
#